data_AF-A0A261FV35-F1
#
_entry.id   AF-A0A261FV35-F1
#
_cell.length_a   1.000
_cell.length_b   1.000
_cell.length_c   1.000
_cell.angle_alpha   90.00
_cell.angle_beta   90.00
_cell.angle_gamma   90.00
#
_symmetry.space_group_name_H-M   'P 1'
#
loop_
_entity.id
_entity.type
_entity.pdbx_description
1 polymer ?
#
loop_
_entity_poly.entity_id
_entity_poly.type
_entity_poly.pdbx_seq_one_letter_code
_entity_poly.pdbx_strand_id
1 'polypeptide(L)' 'MDAKAAKAAKYGVGANAIAAAWVLRHPANIQIVLGSMSPSRLNEMLDGADVTLERQDWWDLYVAAGNLIP' A
#
# COMPACT_ATOMS: atom_id res chain seq x y z
N MET A 1 -16.66 -0.22 2.30
CA MET A 1 -15.71 -0.07 3.42
C MET A 1 -14.32 0.04 2.82
N ASP A 2 -13.56 1.06 3.19
CA ASP A 2 -12.23 1.34 2.60
C ASP A 2 -11.24 0.21 2.91
N ALA A 3 -10.99 -0.68 1.93
CA ALA A 3 -10.05 -1.80 2.10
C ALA A 3 -8.66 -1.31 2.52
N LYS A 4 -8.26 -0.14 2.03
CA LYS A 4 -7.02 0.54 2.42
C LYS A 4 -6.95 0.83 3.93
N ALA A 5 -8.04 1.27 4.56
CA ALA A 5 -8.09 1.56 6.00
C ALA A 5 -8.11 0.28 6.85
N ALA A 6 -8.82 -0.75 6.41
CA ALA A 6 -8.82 -2.05 7.09
C ALA A 6 -7.42 -2.69 7.09
N LYS A 7 -6.68 -2.57 5.98
CA LYS A 7 -5.30 -3.06 5.87
C LYS A 7 -4.34 -2.19 6.68
N ALA A 8 -4.53 -0.88 6.69
CA ALA A 8 -3.77 0.03 7.54
C ALA A 8 -3.83 -0.39 9.02
N ALA A 9 -5.04 -0.71 9.51
CA ALA A 9 -5.22 -1.24 10.86
C ALA A 9 -4.56 -2.61 11.08
N LYS A 10 -4.67 -3.55 10.11
CA LYS A 10 -4.04 -4.89 10.19
C LYS A 10 -2.53 -4.81 10.31
N TYR A 11 -1.89 -3.92 9.54
CA TYR A 11 -0.43 -3.80 9.47
C TYR A 11 0.13 -2.72 10.41
N GLY A 12 -0.73 -2.01 11.16
CA GLY A 12 -0.30 -0.98 12.11
C GLY A 12 0.34 0.26 11.47
N VAL A 13 0.03 0.52 10.19
CA VAL A 13 0.63 1.62 9.41
C VAL A 13 -0.45 2.58 8.91
N GLY A 14 -0.02 3.76 8.44
CA GLY A 14 -0.93 4.72 7.80
C GLY A 14 -1.52 4.18 6.49
N ALA A 15 -2.66 4.73 6.08
CA ALA A 15 -3.26 4.37 4.80
C ALA A 15 -2.29 4.63 3.62
N ASN A 16 -1.52 5.71 3.67
CA ASN A 16 -0.53 6.04 2.65
C ASN A 16 0.58 4.99 2.51
N ALA A 17 1.03 4.42 3.63
CA ALA A 17 1.97 3.30 3.66
C ALA A 17 1.43 2.09 2.90
N ILE A 18 0.14 1.74 3.08
CA ILE A 18 -0.49 0.60 2.38
C ILE A 18 -0.48 0.79 0.87
N ALA A 19 -0.67 2.02 0.38
CA ALA A 19 -0.60 2.29 -1.06
C ALA A 19 0.83 2.10 -1.60
N ALA A 20 1.85 2.54 -0.86
CA ALA A 20 3.25 2.31 -1.22
C ALA A 20 3.60 0.82 -1.19
N ALA A 21 3.24 0.11 -0.12
CA ALA A 21 3.44 -1.33 0.05
C ALA A 21 2.79 -2.16 -1.07
N TRP A 22 1.61 -1.74 -1.54
CA TRP A 22 0.91 -2.42 -2.64
C TRP A 22 1.72 -2.38 -3.94
N VAL A 23 2.30 -1.24 -4.29
CA VAL A 23 3.15 -1.13 -5.49
C VAL A 23 4.48 -1.86 -5.31
N LEU A 24 5.13 -1.70 -4.15
CA LEU A 24 6.41 -2.34 -3.83
C LEU A 24 6.33 -3.87 -3.80
N ARG A 25 5.16 -4.43 -3.47
CA ARG A 25 4.95 -5.89 -3.42
C ARG A 25 4.93 -6.55 -4.80
N HIS A 26 4.81 -5.77 -5.88
CA HIS A 26 4.72 -6.27 -7.24
C HIS A 26 5.98 -7.06 -7.64
N PRO A 27 5.86 -8.24 -8.28
CA PRO A 27 6.99 -9.12 -8.59
C PRO A 27 8.04 -8.53 -9.54
N ALA A 28 7.69 -7.46 -10.27
CA ALA A 28 8.61 -6.76 -11.18
C ALA A 28 9.63 -5.84 -10.46
N ASN A 29 9.71 -5.87 -9.13
CA ASN A 29 10.65 -5.05 -8.32
C ASN A 29 10.54 -3.55 -8.65
N ILE A 30 9.31 -3.03 -8.59
CA ILE A 30 9.03 -1.63 -8.94
C ILE A 30 9.67 -0.69 -7.93
N GLN A 31 10.41 0.31 -8.41
CA GLN A 31 10.86 1.44 -7.60
C GLN A 31 9.81 2.55 -7.65
N ILE A 32 9.23 2.90 -6.50
CA ILE A 32 8.28 4.00 -6.41
C ILE A 32 9.02 5.35 -6.31
N VAL A 33 8.43 6.39 -6.90
CA VAL A 33 8.87 7.79 -6.77
C VAL A 33 7.81 8.55 -5.99
N LEU A 34 8.20 9.12 -4.84
CA LEU A 34 7.30 9.88 -3.98
C LEU A 34 7.33 11.37 -4.35
N GLY A 35 6.18 11.94 -4.73
CA GLY A 35 6.05 13.35 -5.12
C GLY A 35 5.72 14.33 -3.99
N SER A 36 5.81 13.91 -2.72
CA SER A 36 5.44 14.77 -1.58
C SER A 36 6.60 15.66 -1.13
N MET A 37 6.35 16.96 -1.01
CA MET A 37 7.26 17.92 -0.37
C MET A 37 7.08 18.01 1.15
N SER A 38 6.08 17.32 1.71
CA SER A 38 5.82 17.27 3.15
C SER A 38 6.63 16.12 3.78
N PRO A 39 7.56 16.40 4.71
CA PRO A 39 8.36 15.36 5.37
C PRO A 39 7.53 14.36 6.17
N SER A 40 6.45 14.82 6.83
CA SER A 40 5.56 13.93 7.59
C SER A 40 4.87 12.91 6.69
N ARG A 41 4.31 13.36 5.55
CA ARG A 41 3.72 12.45 4.56
C ARG A 41 4.76 11.54 3.91
N LEU A 42 6.00 12.02 3.75
CA LEU A 42 7.07 11.18 3.23
C LEU A 42 7.35 10.02 4.19
N ASN A 43 7.51 10.30 5.48
CA ASN A 43 7.72 9.28 6.51
C ASN A 43 6.58 8.26 6.54
N GLU A 44 5.31 8.71 6.50
CA GLU A 44 4.16 7.79 6.42
C GLU A 44 4.21 6.86 5.19
N MET A 45 4.73 7.33 4.05
CA MET A 45 4.83 6.51 2.84
C MET A 45 6.04 5.57 2.90
N LEU A 46 7.13 5.99 3.56
CA LEU A 46 8.32 5.18 3.80
C LEU A 46 8.02 3.97 4.69
N ASP A 47 7.13 4.11 5.68
CA ASP A 47 6.67 2.98 6.50
C ASP A 47 6.09 1.83 5.64
N GLY A 48 5.61 2.13 4.43
CA GLY A 48 5.12 1.12 3.49
C GLY A 48 6.22 0.23 2.89
N ALA A 49 7.48 0.63 2.95
CA ALA A 49 8.60 -0.18 2.47
C ALA A 49 8.88 -1.40 3.38
N ASP A 50 8.58 -1.28 4.66
CA ASP A 50 8.75 -2.36 5.65
C ASP A 50 7.53 -3.29 5.73
N VAL A 51 6.45 -2.96 5.01
CA VAL A 51 5.21 -3.76 5.00
C VAL A 51 5.28 -4.83 3.92
N THR A 52 5.31 -6.09 4.35
CA THR A 52 5.13 -7.24 3.44
C THR A 52 3.67 -7.65 3.39
N LEU A 53 2.97 -7.21 2.34
CA LEU A 53 1.58 -7.60 2.12
C LEU A 53 1.46 -9.10 1.79
N GLU A 54 0.50 -9.76 2.45
CA GLU A 54 0.00 -11.06 2.04
C GLU A 54 -0.64 -10.97 0.64
N ARG A 55 -0.58 -12.08 -0.11
CA ARG A 55 -1.14 -12.13 -1.47
C ARG A 55 -2.64 -11.80 -1.48
N GLN A 56 -3.39 -12.28 -0.50
CA GLN A 56 -4.83 -12.00 -0.39
C GLN A 56 -5.08 -10.51 -0.17
N ASP A 57 -4.34 -9.86 0.73
CA ASP A 57 -4.49 -8.43 0.98
C ASP A 57 -4.15 -7.59 -0.26
N TRP A 58 -3.15 -8.04 -1.04
CA TRP A 58 -2.80 -7.40 -2.30
C TRP A 58 -3.95 -7.44 -3.31
N TRP A 59 -4.62 -8.60 -3.42
CA TRP A 59 -5.81 -8.76 -4.27
C TRP A 59 -7.04 -8.03 -3.74
N ASP A 60 -7.24 -8.00 -2.42
CA ASP A 60 -8.33 -7.25 -1.80
C ASP A 60 -8.22 -5.76 -2.14
N LEU A 61 -7.00 -5.21 -2.10
CA LEU A 61 -6.74 -3.82 -2.51
C LEU A 61 -6.99 -3.61 -4.01
N TYR A 62 -6.62 -4.58 -4.84
CA TYR A 62 -6.86 -4.54 -6.28
C TYR A 62 -8.36 -4.54 -6.62
N VAL A 63 -9.16 -5.40 -5.97
CA VAL A 63 -10.62 -5.45 -6.13
C VAL A 63 -11.29 -4.21 -5.56
N ALA A 64 -10.85 -3.73 -4.41
CA ALA A 64 -11.39 -2.52 -3.80
C ALA A 64 -11.16 -1.26 -4.66
N ALA A 65 -10.13 -1.27 -5.52
CA ALA A 65 -9.91 -0.24 -6.54
C ALA A 65 -10.87 -0.33 -7.75
N GLY A 66 -11.78 -1.31 -7.77
CA GLY A 66 -12.78 -1.51 -8.82
C GLY A 66 -12.33 -2.44 -9.95
N ASN A 67 -11.19 -3.11 -9.80
CA ASN A 67 -10.72 -4.05 -10.80
C ASN A 67 -11.37 -5.42 -10.63
N LEU A 68 -11.63 -6.10 -11.74
CA LEU A 68 -12.13 -7.46 -11.75
C LEU A 68 -10.95 -8.43 -11.68
N ILE A 69 -11.04 -9.45 -10.83
CA ILE A 69 -10.12 -10.59 -10.87
C ILE A 69 -10.56 -11.48 -12.05
N PRO A 70 -9.67 -11.82 -12.99
CA PRO A 70 -9.96 -12.77 -14.08
C PRO A 70 -10.30 -14.18 -13.59
#